data_AF-E5AKV1-F1
#
_entry.id   AF-E5AKV1-F1
#
_cell.length_a   1.000
_cell.length_b   1.000
_cell.length_c   1.000
_cell.angle_alpha   90.00
_cell.angle_beta   90.00
_cell.angle_gamma   90.00
#
_symmetry.space_group_name_H-M   'P 1'
#
loop_
_entity.id
_entity.type
_entity.pdbx_description
1 polymer ?
#
loop_
_entity_poly.entity_id
_entity_poly.type
_entity_poly.pdbx_seq_one_letter_code
_entity_poly.pdbx_strand_id
1 'polypeptide(L)'
;MLRQAYPGDFARLGCGQRMLDKDMRWNVGRVFLYDELIYTFNLLPETGYTRPAFINLQRYYVEDYLAERAQHLPNLDLCWSNKVVGLAQDGAHVTLTVQTPDGTHAINARYVRTAMNSS
;
A
#
# COMPACT_ATOMS: atom_id res chain seq x y z
N MET A 1 -13.37 -6.17 -7.23
CA MET A 1 -12.69 -6.91 -6.15
C MET A 1 -12.37 -5.94 -5.03
N LEU A 2 -13.08 -6.01 -3.90
CA LEU A 2 -12.79 -5.18 -2.72
C LEU A 2 -11.51 -5.73 -2.07
N ARG A 3 -10.45 -4.92 -2.00
CA ARG A 3 -9.22 -5.28 -1.27
C ARG A 3 -9.38 -4.81 0.17
N GLN A 4 -9.46 -5.75 1.10
CA GLN A 4 -9.54 -5.49 2.53
C GLN A 4 -8.13 -5.20 3.07
N ALA A 5 -7.99 -4.16 3.90
CA ALA A 5 -6.73 -3.80 4.55
C ALA A 5 -6.88 -3.97 6.07
N TYR A 6 -5.91 -4.63 6.71
CA TYR A 6 -5.86 -4.76 8.17
C TYR A 6 -5.21 -3.50 8.78
N PRO A 7 -5.93 -2.69 9.58
CA PRO A 7 -5.40 -1.40 10.07
C PRO A 7 -4.23 -1.54 11.05
N GLY A 8 -4.07 -2.71 11.68
CA GLY A 8 -2.99 -2.98 12.64
C GLY A 8 -1.59 -2.91 12.01
N ASP A 9 -1.44 -3.36 10.77
CA ASP A 9 -0.13 -3.37 10.10
C ASP A 9 0.32 -1.95 9.72
N PHE A 10 -0.62 -1.11 9.29
CA PHE A 10 -0.36 0.29 8.94
C PHE A 10 -0.17 1.21 10.14
N ALA A 11 -0.57 0.76 11.34
CA ALA A 11 -0.33 1.52 12.57
C ALA A 11 1.18 1.73 12.81
N ARG A 12 2.00 0.70 12.54
CA ARG A 12 3.47 0.78 12.66
C ARG A 12 4.11 1.72 11.66
N LEU A 13 3.46 1.92 10.50
CA LEU A 13 3.92 2.84 9.46
C LEU A 13 3.47 4.30 9.71
N GLY A 14 2.57 4.52 10.67
CA GLY A 14 2.02 5.84 11.01
C GLY A 14 0.81 6.26 10.16
N CYS A 15 0.31 5.38 9.28
CA CYS A 15 -0.83 5.69 8.41
C CYS A 15 -2.16 5.12 8.93
N GLY A 16 -2.10 4.18 9.88
CA GLY A 16 -3.28 3.41 10.32
C GLY A 16 -4.43 4.26 10.86
N GLN A 17 -4.16 5.32 11.64
CA GLN A 17 -5.23 6.18 12.18
C GLN A 17 -5.92 6.96 11.06
N ARG A 18 -5.16 7.57 10.16
CA ARG A 18 -5.71 8.30 9.02
C ARG A 18 -6.53 7.41 8.08
N MET A 19 -6.11 6.15 7.90
CA MET A 19 -6.87 5.14 7.15
C MET A 19 -8.20 4.76 7.84
N LEU A 20 -8.18 4.63 9.17
CA LEU A 20 -9.39 4.38 9.97
C LEU A 20 -10.36 5.58 9.94
N ASP A 21 -9.84 6.80 10.01
CA ASP A 21 -10.66 8.02 9.98
C ASP A 21 -11.32 8.24 8.62
N LYS A 22 -10.62 7.83 7.54
CA LYS A 22 -11.15 7.87 6.17
C LYS A 22 -12.17 6.78 5.88
N ASP A 23 -12.19 5.71 6.69
CA ASP A 23 -13.01 4.52 6.44
C ASP A 23 -14.43 4.92 6.05
N MET A 24 -14.82 4.57 4.82
CA MET A 24 -16.20 4.67 4.41
C MET A 24 -16.92 3.55 5.14
N ARG A 25 -17.46 3.85 6.32
CA ARG A 25 -18.08 2.85 7.19
C ARG A 25 -19.26 2.18 6.49
N TRP A 26 -19.03 1.03 5.88
CA TRP A 26 -20.07 0.11 5.48
C TRP A 26 -20.45 -0.69 6.72
N ASN A 27 -21.43 -0.19 7.49
CA ASN A 27 -21.85 -0.85 8.73
C ASN A 27 -22.58 -2.19 8.48
N VAL A 28 -23.09 -2.39 7.27
CA VAL A 28 -23.88 -3.56 6.90
C VAL A 28 -23.34 -4.15 5.59
N GLY A 29 -22.77 -5.35 5.69
CA GLY A 29 -22.42 -6.17 4.54
C GLY A 29 -23.62 -6.99 4.10
N ARG A 30 -23.89 -7.02 2.79
CA ARG A 30 -24.96 -7.83 2.19
C ARG A 30 -24.34 -8.74 1.14
N VAL A 31 -24.67 -10.02 1.19
CA VAL A 31 -24.27 -11.03 0.20
C VAL A 31 -25.49 -11.40 -0.61
N PHE A 32 -25.39 -11.19 -1.92
CA PHE A 32 -26.43 -11.53 -2.87
C PHE A 32 -25.98 -12.73 -3.73
N LEU A 33 -26.88 -13.67 -3.96
CA LEU A 33 -26.77 -14.67 -5.01
C LEU A 33 -27.73 -14.26 -6.13
N TYR A 34 -27.18 -13.82 -7.27
CA TYR A 34 -27.94 -13.09 -8.29
C TYR A 34 -28.68 -11.89 -7.64
N ASP A 35 -30.00 -11.93 -7.65
CA ASP A 35 -30.87 -10.87 -7.13
C ASP A 35 -31.40 -11.18 -5.71
N GLU A 36 -31.04 -12.35 -5.16
CA GLU A 36 -31.52 -12.82 -3.86
C GLU A 36 -30.52 -12.48 -2.75
N LEU A 37 -30.96 -11.75 -1.73
CA LEU A 37 -30.18 -11.49 -0.53
C LEU A 37 -30.12 -12.75 0.33
N ILE A 38 -28.97 -13.42 0.34
CA ILE A 38 -28.80 -14.68 1.08
C ILE A 38 -28.21 -14.49 2.47
N TYR A 39 -27.49 -13.38 2.71
CA TYR A 39 -26.87 -13.14 4.02
C TYR A 39 -26.63 -11.65 4.27
N THR A 40 -26.91 -11.19 5.49
CA THR A 40 -26.57 -9.85 5.96
C THR A 40 -25.75 -9.98 7.24
N PHE A 41 -24.64 -9.28 7.31
CA PHE A 41 -23.82 -9.22 8.52
C PHE A 41 -23.56 -7.76 8.90
N ASN A 42 -23.58 -7.51 10.20
CA ASN A 42 -23.22 -6.21 10.76
C ASN A 42 -21.72 -6.24 11.09
N LEU A 43 -20.97 -5.31 10.51
CA LEU A 43 -19.52 -5.20 10.70
C LEU A 43 -19.15 -4.37 11.95
N LEU A 44 -20.16 -3.93 12.73
CA LEU A 44 -19.91 -3.29 14.02
C LEU A 44 -19.09 -4.22 14.92
N PRO A 45 -18.08 -3.70 15.62
CA PRO A 45 -17.30 -4.51 16.54
C PRO A 45 -18.21 -5.06 17.63
N GLU A 46 -18.04 -6.33 17.98
CA GLU A 46 -18.45 -6.82 19.29
C GLU A 46 -17.92 -5.85 20.36
N THR A 47 -18.76 -5.49 21.33
CA THR A 47 -18.42 -4.54 22.39
C THR A 47 -17.15 -4.98 23.11
N GLY A 48 -16.01 -4.32 22.85
CA GLY A 48 -14.71 -4.68 23.43
C GLY A 48 -13.48 -4.39 22.57
N TYR A 49 -13.64 -4.16 21.26
CA TYR A 49 -12.51 -3.92 20.35
C TYR A 49 -12.32 -2.43 20.01
N THR A 50 -11.10 -1.92 20.20
CA THR A 50 -10.72 -0.51 19.95
C THR A 50 -10.68 -0.16 18.45
N ARG A 51 -10.60 -1.15 17.55
CA ARG A 51 -10.48 -0.96 16.10
C ARG A 51 -11.22 -2.07 15.34
N PRO A 52 -11.86 -1.77 14.19
CA PRO A 52 -12.45 -2.80 13.35
C PRO A 52 -11.36 -3.72 12.77
N ALA A 53 -11.69 -4.99 12.56
CA ALA A 53 -10.77 -5.96 11.97
C ALA A 53 -10.42 -5.62 10.52
N PHE A 54 -11.34 -4.97 9.79
CA PHE A 54 -11.16 -4.59 8.39
C PHE A 54 -11.76 -3.21 8.14
N ILE A 55 -11.15 -2.46 7.23
CA ILE A 55 -11.71 -1.23 6.66
C ILE A 55 -11.88 -1.38 5.15
N ASN A 56 -12.88 -0.69 4.60
CA ASN A 56 -13.11 -0.67 3.16
C ASN A 56 -12.56 0.64 2.58
N LEU A 57 -11.30 0.61 2.17
CA LEU A 57 -10.61 1.77 1.63
C LEU A 57 -10.17 1.51 0.19
N GLN A 58 -10.49 2.43 -0.71
CA GLN A 58 -10.02 2.35 -2.10
C GLN A 58 -8.49 2.43 -2.14
N ARG A 59 -7.86 1.62 -3.00
CA ARG A 59 -6.40 1.51 -3.15
C ARG A 59 -5.71 2.87 -3.32
N TYR A 60 -6.34 3.78 -4.05
CA TYR A 60 -5.84 5.14 -4.25
C TYR A 60 -5.50 5.85 -2.92
N TYR A 61 -6.38 5.79 -1.92
CA TYR A 61 -6.13 6.41 -0.61
C TYR A 61 -5.02 5.72 0.16
N VAL A 62 -4.90 4.39 0.02
CA VAL A 62 -3.80 3.66 0.66
C VAL A 62 -2.45 4.09 0.08
N GLU A 63 -2.35 4.18 -1.24
CA GLU A 63 -1.13 4.60 -1.94
C GLU A 63 -0.78 6.05 -1.63
N ASP A 64 -1.77 6.95 -1.63
CA ASP A 64 -1.61 8.36 -1.30
C ASP A 64 -1.05 8.57 0.11
N TYR A 65 -1.66 7.92 1.13
CA TYR A 65 -1.19 8.07 2.51
C TYR A 65 0.18 7.46 2.77
N LEU A 66 0.54 6.39 2.05
CA LEU A 66 1.89 5.82 2.11
C LEU A 66 2.92 6.73 1.42
N ALA A 67 2.57 7.31 0.27
CA ALA A 67 3.45 8.22 -0.47
C ALA A 67 3.73 9.50 0.32
N GLU A 68 2.69 10.13 0.90
CA GLU A 68 2.86 11.27 1.79
C GLU A 68 3.71 10.91 3.02
N ARG A 69 3.46 9.76 3.64
CA ARG A 69 4.26 9.32 4.81
C ARG A 69 5.72 9.14 4.44
N ALA A 70 6.00 8.58 3.27
CA ALA A 70 7.35 8.37 2.76
C ALA A 70 8.12 9.69 2.62
N GLN A 71 7.47 10.76 2.16
CA GLN A 71 8.09 12.10 2.03
C GLN A 71 8.55 12.69 3.38
N HIS A 72 8.00 12.21 4.50
CA HIS A 72 8.38 12.66 5.85
C HIS A 72 9.42 11.75 6.52
N LEU A 73 9.98 10.77 5.80
CA LEU A 73 11.03 9.89 6.32
C LEU A 73 12.40 10.37 5.80
N PRO A 74 13.33 10.78 6.69
CA PRO A 74 14.59 11.41 6.27
C PRO A 74 15.57 10.46 5.56
N ASN A 75 15.31 9.15 5.59
CA ASN A 75 16.15 8.11 5.02
C ASN A 75 15.47 7.38 3.84
N LEU A 76 14.45 8.02 3.23
CA LEU A 76 13.70 7.45 2.13
C LEU A 76 13.46 8.50 1.05
N ASP A 77 13.98 8.23 -0.14
CA ASP A 77 13.74 9.06 -1.32
C ASP A 77 12.76 8.37 -2.26
N LEU A 78 11.72 9.10 -2.69
CA LEU A 78 10.73 8.62 -3.66
C LEU A 78 10.97 9.27 -5.02
N CYS A 79 11.57 8.52 -5.94
CA CYS A 79 11.95 9.00 -7.26
C CYS A 79 10.88 8.67 -8.31
N TRP A 80 9.98 9.62 -8.57
CA TRP A 80 8.97 9.48 -9.63
C TRP A 80 9.60 9.51 -11.03
N SER A 81 8.94 8.90 -12.02
CA SER A 81 9.41 8.86 -13.41
C SER A 81 10.80 8.24 -13.60
N ASN A 82 11.25 7.41 -12.65
CA ASN A 82 12.49 6.66 -12.72
C ASN A 82 12.16 5.21 -13.08
N LYS A 83 12.62 4.74 -14.24
CA LYS A 83 12.43 3.37 -14.70
C LYS A 83 13.74 2.61 -14.62
N VAL A 84 13.79 1.55 -13.82
CA VAL A 84 14.93 0.63 -13.83
C VAL A 84 14.88 -0.18 -15.12
N VAL A 85 15.95 -0.09 -15.93
CA VAL A 85 16.08 -0.74 -17.24
C VAL A 85 17.23 -1.74 -17.30
N GLY A 86 18.07 -1.79 -16.28
CA GLY A 86 19.19 -2.74 -16.18
C GLY A 86 19.60 -3.00 -14.74
N LEU A 87 20.18 -4.16 -14.51
CA LEU A 87 20.72 -4.58 -13.23
C LEU A 87 21.99 -5.40 -13.48
N ALA A 88 23.08 -5.03 -12.82
CA ALA A 88 24.30 -5.81 -12.74
C ALA A 88 24.69 -5.97 -11.27
N GLN A 89 25.28 -7.11 -10.91
CA GLN A 89 25.74 -7.36 -9.55
C GLN A 89 27.16 -7.92 -9.59
N ASP A 90 28.00 -7.43 -8.69
CA ASP A 90 29.32 -7.99 -8.39
C ASP A 90 29.39 -8.50 -6.94
N GLY A 91 30.59 -8.90 -6.50
CA GLY A 91 30.80 -9.42 -5.14
C GLY A 91 30.62 -8.39 -4.02
N ALA A 92 30.47 -7.10 -4.33
CA ALA A 92 30.41 -6.00 -3.36
C ALA A 92 29.06 -5.25 -3.37
N HIS A 93 28.44 -5.06 -4.54
CA HIS A 93 27.23 -4.26 -4.69
C HIS A 93 26.40 -4.62 -5.93
N VAL A 94 25.21 -4.02 -6.01
CA VAL A 94 24.32 -4.04 -7.17
C VAL A 94 24.32 -2.66 -7.81
N THR A 95 24.51 -2.62 -9.13
CA THR A 95 24.37 -1.42 -9.95
C THR A 95 23.07 -1.49 -10.73
N LEU A 96 22.19 -0.50 -10.52
CA LEU A 96 20.97 -0.30 -11.28
C LEU A 96 21.19 0.71 -12.39
N THR A 97 20.72 0.39 -13.60
CA THR A 97 20.61 1.36 -14.70
C THR A 97 19.21 1.96 -14.67
N VAL A 98 19.11 3.26 -14.41
CA VAL A 98 17.85 3.99 -14.26
C VAL A 98 17.68 4.99 -15.40
N GLN A 99 16.57 4.87 -16.13
CA GLN A 99 16.16 5.81 -17.15
C GLN A 99 15.19 6.84 -16.55
N THR A 100 15.45 8.11 -16.84
CA THR A 100 14.62 9.26 -16.47
C THR A 100 14.30 10.10 -17.71
N PRO A 101 13.39 11.07 -17.65
CA PRO A 101 13.17 12.02 -18.74
C PRO A 101 14.44 12.79 -19.15
N ASP A 102 15.37 13.02 -18.21
CA ASP A 102 16.60 13.79 -18.42
C ASP A 102 17.78 12.93 -18.89
N GLY A 103 17.61 11.61 -18.95
CA GLY A 103 18.62 10.66 -19.39
C GLY A 103 18.76 9.45 -18.49
N THR A 104 19.77 8.62 -18.81
CA THR A 104 20.05 7.36 -18.12
C THR A 104 21.27 7.50 -17.22
N HIS A 105 21.18 7.02 -15.99
CA HIS A 105 22.28 7.03 -15.02
C HIS A 105 22.33 5.74 -14.19
N ALA A 106 23.41 5.57 -13.43
CA ALA A 106 23.63 4.39 -12.59
C ALA A 106 23.42 4.72 -11.10
N ILE A 107 22.80 3.80 -10.37
CA ILE A 107 22.65 3.86 -8.90
C ILE A 107 23.27 2.60 -8.29
N ASN A 108 24.15 2.79 -7.31
CA ASN A 108 24.78 1.69 -6.58
C ASN A 108 24.06 1.44 -5.25
N ALA A 109 23.74 0.18 -4.97
CA ALA A 109 23.10 -0.24 -3.73
C ALA A 109 23.72 -1.53 -3.22
N ARG A 110 23.75 -1.71 -1.89
CA ARG A 110 24.17 -2.98 -1.28
C ARG A 110 23.15 -4.11 -1.51
N TYR A 111 21.87 -3.74 -1.57
CA TYR A 111 20.76 -4.66 -1.76
C TYR A 111 19.70 -4.03 -2.65
N VAL A 112 19.03 -4.85 -3.46
CA VAL A 112 17.90 -4.45 -4.29
C VAL A 112 16.74 -5.42 -4.03
N ARG A 113 15.54 -4.87 -3.91
CA ARG A 113 14.30 -5.65 -3.80
C ARG A 113 13.31 -5.20 -4.87
N THR A 114 12.69 -6.15 -5.54
CA THR A 114 11.60 -5.88 -6.48
C THR A 114 10.26 -5.88 -5.74
N ALA A 115 9.37 -4.98 -6.13
CA ALA A 115 7.99 -4.90 -5.65
C ALA A 115 7.02 -4.46 -6.76
N MET A 116 7.42 -4.70 -8.02
CA MET A 116 6.60 -4.38 -9.19
C MET A 116 5.48 -5.41 -9.32
N ASN A 117 4.29 -4.99 -9.76
CA ASN A 117 3.24 -5.93 -10.13
C ASN A 117 3.62 -6.59 -11.45
N SER A 118 3.43 -7.91 -11.54
CA SER A 118 3.43 -8.63 -12.81
C SER A 118 2.24 -8.16 -13.65
N SER A 119 2.49 -7.85 -14.93
CA SER A 119 1.45 -7.59 -15.94
C SER A 119 0.58 -8.80 -16.20
#